data_AF-A0A9X0PH47-F1
#
_entry.id   AF-A0A9X0PH47-F1
#
_cell.length_a   1.000
_cell.length_b   1.000
_cell.length_c   1.000
_cell.angle_alpha   90.00
_cell.angle_beta   90.00
_cell.angle_gamma   90.00
#
_symmetry.space_group_name_H-M   'P 1'
#
loop_
_entity.id
_entity.type
_entity.pdbx_description
1 polymer ?
#
loop_
_entity_poly.entity_id
_entity_poly.type
_entity_poly.pdbx_seq_one_letter_code
_entity_poly.pdbx_strand_id
1 'polypeptide(L)'
;MKREFLRGLGLEEETVQKVIDEHHDSLREYKDKAEKAESLQEQLDTANAELSNRDEQITELQSKVGDNEELKQELQDYKDKNAEYDERLKELQLNNAIKLSVAKDANDADDILAFIKKDALELQEDGTVKGLDEAVKSLKESKPYLFAEEKPTGRTPFEGDSSTGGITQDQFNNMTVSEREDLFESNRKLYDQLLENQN
;
A
#
# COMPACT_ATOMS: atom_id res chain seq x y z
N MET A 1 -13.30 0.80 -13.95
CA MET A 1 -13.36 1.90 -14.94
C MET A 1 -14.46 1.64 -15.98
N LYS A 2 -15.11 2.66 -16.55
CA LYS A 2 -16.11 2.49 -17.63
C LYS A 2 -15.51 2.91 -18.98
N ARG A 3 -15.61 2.07 -20.01
CA ARG A 3 -15.10 2.36 -21.38
C ARG A 3 -15.69 3.66 -21.96
N GLU A 4 -16.98 3.87 -21.78
CA GLU A 4 -17.68 5.08 -22.28
C GLU A 4 -17.15 6.38 -21.65
N PHE A 5 -16.71 6.32 -20.40
CA PHE A 5 -16.08 7.46 -19.72
C PHE A 5 -14.72 7.78 -20.35
N LEU A 6 -13.91 6.75 -20.63
CA LEU A 6 -12.58 6.91 -21.24
C LEU A 6 -12.67 7.37 -22.70
N ARG A 7 -13.63 6.87 -23.48
CA ARG A 7 -13.93 7.37 -24.82
C ARG A 7 -14.44 8.81 -24.81
N GLY A 8 -15.25 9.17 -23.81
CA GLY A 8 -15.71 10.55 -23.60
C GLY A 8 -14.60 11.56 -23.32
N LEU A 9 -13.41 11.09 -22.92
CA LEU A 9 -12.20 11.91 -22.74
C LEU A 9 -11.36 12.03 -24.03
N GLY A 10 -11.81 11.45 -25.14
CA GLY A 10 -11.11 11.50 -26.43
C GLY A 10 -9.93 10.53 -26.55
N LEU A 11 -9.84 9.53 -25.67
CA LEU A 11 -8.78 8.51 -25.72
C LEU A 11 -9.00 7.54 -26.88
N GLU A 12 -7.91 7.19 -27.57
CA GLU A 12 -7.93 6.21 -28.66
C GLU A 12 -8.29 4.82 -28.13
N GLU A 13 -8.98 4.02 -28.95
CA GLU A 13 -9.56 2.74 -28.55
C GLU A 13 -8.50 1.74 -28.01
N GLU A 14 -7.28 1.77 -28.54
CA GLU A 14 -6.16 0.96 -28.05
C GLU A 14 -5.72 1.38 -26.65
N THR A 15 -5.64 2.69 -26.39
CA THR A 15 -5.35 3.24 -25.05
C THR A 15 -6.48 2.97 -24.06
N VAL A 16 -7.74 3.06 -24.50
CA VAL A 16 -8.91 2.71 -23.67
C VAL A 16 -8.82 1.25 -23.22
N GLN A 17 -8.43 0.34 -24.12
CA GLN A 17 -8.27 -1.07 -23.80
C GLN A 17 -7.16 -1.30 -22.78
N LYS A 18 -5.97 -0.72 -22.96
CA LYS A 18 -4.85 -0.84 -22.01
C LYS A 18 -5.20 -0.29 -20.62
N VAL A 19 -5.90 0.85 -20.53
CA VAL A 19 -6.33 1.45 -19.26
C VAL A 19 -7.37 0.58 -18.54
N ILE A 20 -8.29 -0.05 -19.28
CA ILE A 20 -9.27 -0.97 -18.71
C ILE A 20 -8.59 -2.23 -18.17
N ASP A 21 -7.63 -2.78 -18.91
CA ASP A 21 -6.94 -4.01 -18.53
C ASP A 21 -6.06 -3.77 -17.29
N GLU A 22 -5.25 -2.71 -17.28
CA GLU A 22 -4.45 -2.31 -16.11
C GLU A 22 -5.35 -2.02 -14.88
N HIS A 23 -6.49 -1.37 -15.08
CA HIS A 23 -7.47 -1.16 -14.01
C HIS A 23 -8.08 -2.49 -13.54
N HIS A 24 -8.31 -3.46 -14.42
CA HIS A 24 -8.82 -4.77 -14.02
C HIS A 24 -7.80 -5.55 -13.22
N ASP A 25 -6.53 -5.56 -13.66
CA ASP A 25 -5.44 -6.25 -13.00
C ASP A 25 -5.16 -5.67 -11.60
N SER A 26 -5.09 -4.33 -11.50
CA SER A 26 -4.97 -3.66 -10.21
C SER A 26 -6.18 -3.93 -9.30
N LEU A 27 -7.41 -3.88 -9.82
CA LEU A 27 -8.61 -4.21 -9.04
C LEU A 27 -8.61 -5.67 -8.57
N ARG A 28 -8.05 -6.58 -9.38
CA ARG A 28 -7.93 -8.00 -9.03
C ARG A 28 -7.00 -8.21 -7.84
N GLU A 29 -5.84 -7.54 -7.82
CA GLU A 29 -4.96 -7.56 -6.64
C GLU A 29 -5.64 -7.02 -5.38
N TYR A 30 -6.40 -5.92 -5.50
CA TYR A 30 -7.14 -5.36 -4.36
C TYR A 30 -8.25 -6.29 -3.88
N LYS A 31 -8.94 -6.95 -4.82
CA LYS A 31 -10.02 -7.90 -4.51
C LYS A 31 -9.48 -9.17 -3.84
N ASP A 32 -8.38 -9.73 -4.35
CA ASP A 32 -7.72 -10.89 -3.77
C ASP A 32 -7.18 -10.58 -2.35
N LYS A 33 -6.67 -9.35 -2.13
CA LYS A 33 -6.26 -8.88 -0.80
C LYS A 33 -7.45 -8.70 0.14
N ALA A 34 -8.56 -8.14 -0.34
CA ALA A 34 -9.78 -7.95 0.44
C ALA A 34 -10.40 -9.30 0.86
N GLU A 35 -10.53 -10.25 -0.08
CA GLU A 35 -11.03 -11.60 0.22
C GLU A 35 -10.12 -12.33 1.23
N LYS A 36 -8.80 -12.15 1.13
CA LYS A 36 -7.85 -12.72 2.09
C LYS A 36 -7.93 -12.07 3.48
N ALA A 37 -8.17 -10.76 3.55
CA ALA A 37 -8.38 -10.04 4.80
C ALA A 37 -9.70 -10.45 5.48
N GLU A 38 -10.77 -10.58 4.71
CA GLU A 38 -12.08 -11.04 5.19
C GLU A 38 -11.98 -12.48 5.72
N SER A 39 -11.29 -13.37 5.00
CA SER A 39 -11.00 -14.73 5.48
C SER A 39 -10.15 -14.77 6.76
N LEU A 40 -9.15 -13.90 6.88
CA LEU A 40 -8.35 -13.78 8.10
C LEU A 40 -9.16 -13.25 9.28
N GLN A 41 -10.05 -12.29 9.05
CA GLN A 41 -10.97 -11.78 10.06
C GLN A 41 -11.92 -12.87 10.54
N GLU A 42 -12.51 -13.64 9.62
CA GLU A 42 -13.43 -14.73 9.96
C GLU A 42 -12.72 -15.86 10.74
N GLN A 43 -11.48 -16.18 10.38
CA GLN A 43 -10.63 -17.10 11.15
C GLN A 43 -10.31 -16.57 12.55
N LEU A 44 -10.06 -15.27 12.67
CA LEU A 44 -9.84 -14.60 13.95
C LEU A 44 -11.07 -14.64 14.83
N ASP A 45 -12.24 -14.31 14.27
CA ASP A 45 -13.51 -14.32 15.00
C ASP A 45 -13.85 -15.74 15.46
N THR A 46 -13.60 -16.75 14.61
CA THR A 46 -13.76 -18.17 14.97
C THR A 46 -12.82 -18.57 16.10
N ALA A 47 -11.54 -18.20 16.00
CA ALA A 47 -10.55 -18.50 17.03
C ALA A 47 -10.92 -17.81 18.38
N ASN A 48 -11.38 -16.56 18.33
CA ASN A 48 -11.84 -15.83 19.51
C ASN A 48 -13.06 -16.50 20.15
N ALA A 49 -14.02 -16.96 19.36
CA ALA A 49 -15.18 -17.69 19.86
C ALA A 49 -14.79 -19.03 20.51
N GLU A 50 -13.85 -19.78 19.91
CA GLU A 50 -13.34 -21.02 20.49
C GLU A 50 -12.59 -20.78 21.82
N LEU A 51 -11.81 -19.71 21.93
CA LEU A 51 -11.14 -19.31 23.17
C LEU A 51 -12.16 -19.00 24.27
N SER A 52 -13.17 -18.18 23.96
CA SER A 52 -14.24 -17.86 24.92
C SER A 52 -14.97 -19.13 25.38
N ASN A 53 -15.24 -20.07 24.48
CA ASN A 53 -15.89 -21.33 24.84
C ASN A 53 -15.01 -22.20 25.75
N ARG A 54 -13.69 -22.24 25.49
CA ARG A 54 -12.72 -22.93 26.33
C ARG A 54 -12.64 -22.30 27.72
N ASP A 55 -12.65 -20.98 27.82
CA ASP A 55 -12.64 -20.29 29.12
C ASP A 55 -13.90 -20.60 29.94
N GLU A 56 -15.07 -20.65 29.30
CA GLU A 56 -16.31 -21.06 29.94
C GLU A 56 -16.21 -22.52 30.44
N GLN A 57 -15.70 -23.43 29.61
CA GLN A 57 -15.51 -24.84 29.99
C GLN A 57 -14.51 -25.01 31.14
N ILE A 58 -13.40 -24.26 31.12
CA ILE A 58 -12.41 -24.23 32.21
C ILE A 58 -13.11 -23.76 33.49
N THR A 59 -13.87 -22.66 33.43
CA THR A 59 -14.60 -22.11 34.58
C THR A 59 -15.61 -23.12 35.14
N GLU A 60 -16.35 -23.79 34.27
CA GLU A 60 -17.31 -24.83 34.65
C GLU A 60 -16.61 -26.06 35.26
N LEU A 61 -15.49 -26.51 34.69
CA LEU A 61 -14.67 -27.57 35.27
C LEU A 61 -14.13 -27.17 36.64
N GLN A 62 -13.62 -25.94 36.82
CA GLN A 62 -13.18 -25.46 38.14
C GLN A 62 -14.29 -25.60 39.19
N SER A 63 -15.53 -25.27 38.80
CA SER A 63 -16.68 -25.33 39.70
C SER A 63 -17.10 -26.77 40.07
N LYS A 64 -16.74 -27.75 39.23
CA LYS A 64 -17.12 -29.17 39.38
C LYS A 64 -16.03 -30.06 39.99
N VAL A 65 -14.77 -29.59 40.01
CA VAL A 65 -13.60 -30.42 40.33
C VAL A 65 -13.43 -30.77 41.82
N GLY A 66 -14.00 -30.00 42.76
CA GLY A 66 -13.84 -30.30 44.20
C GLY A 66 -12.36 -30.40 44.63
N ASP A 67 -12.02 -31.33 45.55
CA ASP A 67 -10.66 -31.53 46.11
C ASP A 67 -9.82 -32.59 45.38
N ASN A 68 -10.09 -32.84 44.09
CA ASN A 68 -9.26 -33.76 43.32
C ASN A 68 -8.02 -33.04 42.76
N GLU A 69 -6.86 -33.31 43.37
CA GLU A 69 -5.56 -32.71 43.04
C GLU A 69 -5.19 -32.88 41.56
N GLU A 70 -5.43 -34.05 40.94
CA GLU A 70 -5.13 -34.27 39.51
C GLU A 70 -5.95 -33.34 38.61
N LEU A 71 -7.23 -33.16 38.93
CA LEU A 71 -8.10 -32.27 38.17
C LEU A 71 -7.76 -30.79 38.40
N LYS A 72 -7.30 -30.39 39.61
CA LYS A 72 -6.78 -29.04 39.84
C LYS A 72 -5.52 -28.78 39.01
N GLN A 73 -4.68 -29.79 38.84
CA GLN A 73 -3.43 -29.71 38.07
C GLN A 73 -3.72 -29.59 36.57
N GLU A 74 -4.60 -30.41 36.01
CA GLU A 74 -5.03 -30.28 34.60
C GLU A 74 -5.65 -28.91 34.31
N LEU A 75 -6.45 -28.40 35.26
CA LEU A 75 -7.10 -27.11 35.13
C LEU A 75 -6.11 -25.94 35.15
N GLN A 76 -5.04 -26.04 35.94
CA GLN A 76 -3.95 -25.08 35.91
C GLN A 76 -3.20 -25.15 34.57
N ASP A 77 -2.89 -26.35 34.08
CA ASP A 77 -2.28 -26.56 32.77
C ASP A 77 -3.14 -25.98 31.64
N TYR A 78 -4.47 -26.12 31.71
CA TYR A 78 -5.38 -25.53 30.74
C TYR A 78 -5.37 -24.00 30.79
N LYS A 79 -5.35 -23.41 31.98
CA LYS A 79 -5.25 -21.95 32.14
C LYS A 79 -3.94 -21.40 31.60
N ASP A 80 -2.84 -22.06 31.90
CA ASP A 80 -1.51 -21.62 31.45
C ASP A 80 -1.41 -21.70 29.92
N LYS A 81 -1.93 -22.78 29.32
CA LYS A 81 -2.04 -22.89 27.86
C LYS A 81 -2.95 -21.83 27.26
N ASN A 82 -4.07 -21.52 27.89
CA ASN A 82 -4.99 -20.50 27.37
C ASN A 82 -4.34 -19.11 27.36
N ALA A 83 -3.64 -18.76 28.45
CA ALA A 83 -2.86 -17.53 28.51
C ALA A 83 -1.74 -17.47 27.45
N GLU A 84 -1.02 -18.58 27.21
CA GLU A 84 -0.01 -18.65 26.14
C GLU A 84 -0.63 -18.47 24.74
N TYR A 85 -1.83 -19.03 24.51
CA TYR A 85 -2.55 -18.84 23.25
C TYR A 85 -2.99 -17.38 23.06
N ASP A 86 -3.53 -16.74 24.10
CA ASP A 86 -3.93 -15.33 24.05
C ASP A 86 -2.75 -14.40 23.76
N GLU A 87 -1.59 -14.64 24.38
CA GLU A 87 -0.37 -13.89 24.10
C GLU A 87 0.11 -14.08 22.66
N ARG A 88 0.13 -15.33 22.17
CA ARG A 88 0.48 -15.62 20.77
C ARG A 88 -0.49 -14.98 19.79
N LEU A 89 -1.78 -14.95 20.11
CA LEU A 89 -2.79 -14.36 19.24
C LEU A 89 -2.60 -12.85 19.12
N LYS A 90 -2.39 -12.16 20.24
CA LYS A 90 -2.07 -10.73 20.26
C LYS A 90 -0.80 -10.43 19.51
N GLU A 91 0.24 -11.25 19.67
CA GLU A 91 1.49 -11.10 18.94
C GLU A 91 1.29 -11.28 17.43
N LEU A 92 0.54 -12.30 17.00
CA LEU A 92 0.21 -12.53 15.60
C LEU A 92 -0.60 -11.39 14.99
N GLN A 93 -1.60 -10.89 15.70
CA GLN A 93 -2.40 -9.74 15.28
C GLN A 93 -1.54 -8.50 15.09
N LEU A 94 -0.69 -8.19 16.09
CA LEU A 94 0.24 -7.07 16.03
C LEU A 94 1.22 -7.20 14.86
N ASN A 95 1.83 -8.39 14.70
CA ASN A 95 2.77 -8.66 13.61
C ASN A 95 2.10 -8.52 12.23
N ASN A 96 0.88 -9.03 12.07
CA ASN A 96 0.13 -8.90 10.82
C ASN A 96 -0.22 -7.44 10.51
N ALA A 97 -0.69 -6.67 11.51
CA ALA A 97 -0.97 -5.26 11.34
C ALA A 97 0.28 -4.46 10.91
N ILE A 98 1.43 -4.75 11.52
CA ILE A 98 2.72 -4.15 11.12
C ILE A 98 3.04 -4.52 9.67
N LYS A 99 3.03 -5.81 9.32
CA LYS A 99 3.33 -6.28 7.96
C LYS A 99 2.42 -5.63 6.92
N LEU A 100 1.12 -5.51 7.20
CA LEU A 100 0.15 -4.85 6.33
C LEU A 100 0.44 -3.37 6.15
N SER A 101 0.78 -2.66 7.23
CA SER A 101 1.09 -1.22 7.18
C SER A 101 2.30 -0.90 6.29
N VAL A 102 3.30 -1.79 6.27
CA VAL A 102 4.55 -1.58 5.53
C VAL A 102 4.62 -2.35 4.21
N ALA A 103 3.58 -3.11 3.85
CA ALA A 103 3.60 -4.03 2.70
C ALA A 103 3.94 -3.37 1.35
N LYS A 104 3.70 -2.06 1.21
CA LYS A 104 4.00 -1.29 -0.02
C LYS A 104 5.38 -0.64 0.00
N ASP A 105 5.93 -0.42 1.19
CA ASP A 105 7.09 0.44 1.40
C ASP A 105 8.31 -0.34 1.90
N ALA A 106 8.14 -1.53 2.48
CA ALA A 106 9.23 -2.34 2.99
C ALA A 106 9.86 -3.19 1.88
N ASN A 107 11.18 -3.36 1.92
CA ASN A 107 11.88 -4.34 1.08
C ASN A 107 11.56 -5.77 1.52
N ASP A 108 11.55 -6.01 2.83
CA ASP A 108 11.10 -7.25 3.46
C ASP A 108 10.32 -6.90 4.74
N ALA A 109 9.08 -7.38 4.84
CA ALA A 109 8.21 -7.10 5.97
C ALA A 109 8.63 -7.85 7.25
N ASP A 110 9.34 -8.99 7.13
CA ASP A 110 9.89 -9.72 8.27
C ASP A 110 11.07 -8.97 8.90
N ASP A 111 11.90 -8.31 8.10
CA ASP A 111 12.97 -7.45 8.61
C ASP A 111 12.42 -6.26 9.40
N ILE A 112 11.28 -5.70 8.98
CA ILE A 112 10.60 -4.64 9.74
C ILE A 112 10.20 -5.14 11.13
N LEU A 113 9.66 -6.36 11.25
CA LEU A 113 9.27 -6.92 12.55
C LEU A 113 10.45 -7.08 13.50
N ALA A 114 11.65 -7.36 12.98
CA ALA A 114 12.86 -7.52 13.78
C ALA A 114 13.38 -6.19 14.35
N PHE A 115 13.12 -5.05 13.69
CA PHE A 115 13.68 -3.75 14.07
C PHE A 115 12.65 -2.74 14.59
N ILE A 116 11.35 -2.98 14.40
CA ILE A 116 10.31 -2.09 14.88
C ILE A 116 10.17 -2.18 16.41
N LYS A 117 10.05 -1.02 17.07
CA LYS A 117 9.83 -0.96 18.52
C LYS A 117 8.35 -1.23 18.82
N LYS A 118 8.06 -2.40 19.39
CA LYS A 118 6.70 -2.84 19.71
C LYS A 118 6.19 -2.29 21.06
N ASP A 119 7.09 -1.82 21.94
CA ASP A 119 6.75 -1.39 23.31
C ASP A 119 5.75 -0.22 23.38
N ALA A 120 5.64 0.56 22.31
CA ALA A 120 4.72 1.70 22.21
C ALA A 120 3.47 1.39 21.36
N LEU A 121 3.30 0.15 20.91
CA LEU A 121 2.20 -0.26 20.06
C LEU A 121 1.06 -0.84 20.89
N GLU A 122 -0.13 -0.26 20.74
CA GLU A 122 -1.34 -0.74 21.40
C GLU A 122 -2.29 -1.31 20.35
N LEU A 123 -2.59 -2.61 20.46
CA LEU A 123 -3.62 -3.26 19.65
C LEU A 123 -5.01 -2.81 20.14
N GLN A 124 -5.81 -2.27 19.23
CA GLN A 124 -7.17 -1.82 19.48
C GLN A 124 -8.18 -2.93 19.15
N GLU A 125 -9.40 -2.81 19.69
CA GLU A 125 -10.48 -3.79 19.49
C GLU A 125 -10.92 -3.91 18.01
N ASP A 126 -10.69 -2.87 17.20
CA ASP A 126 -10.98 -2.85 15.77
C ASP A 126 -9.88 -3.49 14.90
N GLY A 127 -8.84 -4.06 15.54
CA GLY A 127 -7.70 -4.65 14.85
C GLY A 127 -6.65 -3.64 14.37
N THR A 128 -6.83 -2.34 14.62
CA THR A 128 -5.82 -1.33 14.33
C THR A 128 -4.78 -1.25 15.45
N VAL A 129 -3.61 -0.69 15.13
CA VAL A 129 -2.51 -0.56 16.09
C VAL A 129 -2.18 0.91 16.28
N LYS A 130 -2.46 1.43 17.47
CA LYS A 130 -2.13 2.81 17.83
C LYS A 130 -0.61 2.97 17.93
N GLY A 131 -0.08 4.10 17.46
CA GLY A 131 1.36 4.38 17.48
C GLY A 131 2.16 3.71 16.36
N LEU A 132 1.51 2.89 15.51
CA LEU A 132 2.19 2.19 14.43
C LEU A 132 2.80 3.13 13.40
N ASP A 133 2.06 4.15 12.97
CA ASP A 133 2.55 5.12 11.98
C ASP A 133 3.80 5.88 12.47
N GLU A 134 3.81 6.27 13.74
CA GLU A 134 4.95 6.94 14.36
C GLU A 134 6.15 6.01 14.48
N ALA A 135 5.93 4.75 14.87
CA ALA A 135 6.98 3.74 14.95
C ALA A 135 7.58 3.43 13.57
N VAL A 136 6.76 3.28 12.54
CA VAL A 136 7.20 3.06 11.16
C VAL A 136 7.97 4.28 10.64
N LYS A 137 7.50 5.50 10.90
CA LYS A 137 8.20 6.73 10.50
C LYS A 137 9.57 6.85 11.18
N SER A 138 9.64 6.60 12.48
CA SER A 138 10.90 6.57 13.23
C SER A 138 11.87 5.49 12.68
N LEU A 139 11.33 4.35 12.28
CA LEU A 139 12.12 3.28 11.65
C LEU A 139 12.62 3.69 10.25
N LYS A 140 11.81 4.37 9.44
CA LYS A 140 12.23 4.94 8.14
C LYS A 140 13.38 5.93 8.30
N GLU A 141 13.32 6.81 9.29
CA GLU A 141 14.38 7.79 9.56
C GLU A 141 15.67 7.14 10.06
N SER A 142 15.57 6.14 10.93
CA SER A 142 16.74 5.48 11.54
C SER A 142 17.36 4.37 10.69
N LYS A 143 16.55 3.68 9.87
CA LYS A 143 16.94 2.53 9.05
C LYS A 143 16.28 2.59 7.66
N PRO A 144 16.61 3.61 6.85
CA PRO A 144 15.98 3.81 5.53
C PRO A 144 16.19 2.63 4.58
N TYR A 145 17.29 1.88 4.72
CA TYR A 145 17.61 0.70 3.89
C TYR A 145 16.61 -0.46 4.02
N LEU A 146 15.78 -0.49 5.07
CA LEU A 146 14.71 -1.49 5.21
C LEU A 146 13.51 -1.21 4.30
N PHE A 147 13.43 -0.01 3.74
CA PHE A 147 12.34 0.44 2.91
C PHE A 147 12.79 0.53 1.46
N ALA A 148 11.87 0.22 0.55
CA ALA A 148 12.07 0.44 -0.87
C ALA A 148 12.30 1.92 -1.11
N GLU A 149 13.27 2.24 -1.97
CA GLU A 149 13.40 3.60 -2.48
C GLU A 149 12.08 3.98 -3.14
N GLU A 150 11.56 5.18 -2.84
CA GLU A 150 10.43 5.71 -3.58
C GLU A 150 10.80 5.65 -5.06
N LYS A 151 10.12 4.79 -5.82
CA LYS A 151 10.28 4.78 -7.27
C LYS A 151 10.07 6.22 -7.71
N PRO A 152 10.98 6.81 -8.51
CA PRO A 152 10.74 8.13 -9.05
C PRO A 152 9.36 8.08 -9.67
N THR A 153 8.44 8.90 -9.15
CA THR A 153 7.14 9.08 -9.79
C THR A 153 7.48 9.60 -11.17
N GLY A 154 7.33 8.73 -12.17
CA GLY A 154 7.56 9.11 -13.54
C GLY A 154 6.73 10.37 -13.75
N ARG A 155 7.38 11.47 -14.14
CA ARG A 155 6.65 12.56 -14.77
C ARG A 155 5.83 11.88 -15.86
N THR A 156 4.52 12.04 -15.83
CA THR A 156 3.70 11.77 -17.00
C THR A 156 4.44 12.38 -18.19
N PRO A 157 4.66 11.63 -19.29
CA PRO A 157 5.05 12.28 -20.53
C PRO A 157 4.05 13.41 -20.68
N PHE A 158 4.55 14.65 -20.80
CA PHE A 158 3.72 15.79 -21.05
C PHE A 158 2.82 15.39 -22.22
N GLU A 159 1.52 15.23 -21.93
CA GLU A 159 0.48 15.02 -22.93
C GLU A 159 0.78 16.01 -24.04
N GLY A 160 0.83 15.53 -25.27
CA GLY A 160 1.22 16.31 -26.43
C GLY A 160 0.33 17.53 -26.62
N ASP A 161 0.61 18.59 -25.88
CA ASP A 161 0.45 19.94 -26.35
C ASP A 161 1.71 20.22 -27.17
N SER A 162 1.48 20.53 -28.43
CA SER A 162 2.45 21.04 -29.40
C SER A 162 3.04 22.38 -28.95
N SER A 163 3.65 22.41 -27.77
CA SER A 163 4.53 23.46 -27.33
C SER A 163 5.89 23.20 -27.98
N THR A 164 6.03 23.79 -29.16
CA THR A 164 7.26 24.13 -29.86
C THR A 164 8.47 24.14 -28.93
N GLY A 165 9.21 23.03 -28.92
CA GLY A 165 10.54 22.97 -28.35
C GLY A 165 11.44 23.95 -29.10
N GLY A 166 11.73 25.09 -28.45
CA GLY A 166 12.97 25.81 -28.65
C GLY A 166 12.85 27.33 -28.73
N ILE A 167 11.87 27.89 -29.44
CA ILE A 167 11.83 29.32 -29.77
C ILE A 167 10.36 29.79 -29.81
N THR A 168 10.04 30.81 -29.02
CA THR A 168 8.73 31.47 -29.02
C THR A 168 8.59 32.43 -30.21
N GLN A 169 7.36 32.79 -30.59
CA GLN A 169 7.10 33.74 -31.69
C GLN A 169 7.83 35.08 -31.48
N ASP A 170 7.84 35.59 -30.25
CA ASP A 170 8.52 36.84 -29.91
C ASP A 170 10.05 36.71 -29.98
N GLN A 171 10.60 35.56 -29.63
CA GLN A 171 12.02 35.29 -29.81
C GLN A 171 12.37 35.23 -31.30
N PHE A 172 11.57 34.54 -32.12
CA PHE A 172 11.75 34.49 -33.57
C PHE A 172 11.68 35.88 -34.23
N ASN A 173 10.74 36.73 -33.79
CA ASN A 173 10.61 38.10 -34.27
C ASN A 173 11.86 38.95 -33.96
N ASN A 174 12.54 38.67 -32.84
CA ASN A 174 13.75 39.36 -32.41
C ASN A 174 15.06 38.71 -32.87
N MET A 175 15.02 37.54 -33.53
CA MET A 175 16.20 36.91 -34.10
C MET A 175 16.71 37.68 -35.31
N THR A 176 18.03 37.76 -35.42
CA THR A 176 18.72 38.29 -36.60
C THR A 176 18.52 37.37 -37.80
N VAL A 177 18.79 37.91 -39.00
CA VAL A 177 18.68 37.13 -40.25
C VAL A 177 19.56 35.88 -40.23
N SER A 178 20.77 35.97 -39.65
CA SER A 178 21.70 34.84 -39.54
C SER A 178 21.15 33.73 -38.63
N GLU A 179 20.59 34.10 -37.47
CA GLU A 179 20.03 33.12 -36.53
C GLU A 179 18.76 32.45 -37.10
N ARG A 180 18.00 33.17 -37.94
CA ARG A 180 16.86 32.61 -38.66
C ARG A 180 17.28 31.62 -39.74
N GLU A 181 18.41 31.87 -40.42
CA GLU A 181 18.99 30.96 -41.41
C GLU A 181 19.50 29.67 -40.74
N ASP A 182 20.18 29.79 -39.60
CA ASP A 182 20.61 28.64 -38.79
C ASP A 182 19.41 27.79 -38.32
N LEU A 183 18.29 28.45 -37.96
CA LEU A 183 17.05 27.77 -37.59
C LEU A 183 16.39 27.08 -38.79
N PHE A 184 16.43 27.69 -39.97
CA PHE A 184 15.93 27.10 -41.22
C PHE A 184 16.73 25.83 -41.58
N GLU A 185 18.05 25.87 -41.43
CA GLU A 185 18.93 24.72 -41.73
C GLU A 185 18.80 23.62 -40.66
N SER A 186 18.74 23.99 -39.38
CA SER A 186 18.73 23.03 -38.27
C SER A 186 17.35 22.45 -37.98
N ASN A 187 16.27 23.22 -38.18
CA ASN A 187 14.90 22.81 -37.91
C ASN A 187 13.87 23.55 -38.80
N ARG A 188 13.89 23.22 -40.09
CA ARG A 188 12.98 23.77 -41.11
C ARG A 188 11.49 23.75 -40.72
N LYS A 189 11.03 22.67 -40.08
CA LYS A 189 9.62 22.52 -39.67
C LYS A 189 9.22 23.57 -38.62
N LEU A 190 10.12 23.88 -37.68
CA LEU A 190 9.89 24.92 -36.68
C LEU A 190 9.95 26.32 -37.30
N TYR A 191 10.88 26.56 -38.23
CA TYR A 191 10.98 27.82 -38.97
C TYR A 191 9.68 28.14 -39.74
N ASP A 192 9.17 27.17 -40.51
CA ASP A 192 7.95 27.33 -41.31
C ASP A 192 6.73 27.58 -40.41
N GLN A 193 6.62 26.87 -39.28
CA GLN A 193 5.54 27.05 -38.30
C GLN A 193 5.54 28.44 -37.65
N LEU A 194 6.73 28.99 -37.33
CA LEU A 194 6.86 30.34 -36.76
C LEU A 194 6.62 31.44 -37.82
N LEU A 195 6.85 31.16 -39.10
CA LEU A 195 6.54 32.07 -40.19
C LEU A 195 5.03 32.14 -40.47
N GLU A 196 4.32 31.00 -40.45
CA GLU A 196 2.87 30.94 -40.68
C GLU A 196 2.08 31.70 -39.60
N ASN A 197 2.56 31.70 -38.36
CA ASN A 197 1.95 32.43 -37.24
C ASN A 197 2.13 33.96 -37.30
N GLN A 198 2.75 34.52 -38.35
CA GLN A 198 2.88 35.97 -38.55
C GLN A 198 1.76 36.60 -39.42
N ASN A 199 0.89 35.80 -40.04
CA ASN A 199 -0.20 36.28 -40.91
C ASN A 199 -1.57 36.31 -40.21
#